data_AF-A0A2C6DQU8-F1
#
_entry.id   AF-A0A2C6DQU8-F1
#
_cell.length_a   1.000
_cell.length_b   1.000
_cell.length_c   1.000
_cell.angle_alpha   90.00
_cell.angle_beta   90.00
_cell.angle_gamma   90.00
#
_symmetry.space_group_name_H-M   'P 1'
#
loop_
_entity.id
_entity.type
_entity.pdbx_description
1 polymer ?
#
loop_
_entity_poly.entity_id
_entity_poly.type
_entity_poly.pdbx_seq_one_letter_code
_entity_poly.pdbx_strand_id
1 'polypeptide(L)'
;MSLLDQLTINNLSSLDGGALMAISATQSEASDALLDGISVMGNLAYWAANNPEYSEAKNDLQKLGYSLMVTAEILKALNLNSTCADNALMLRANHEK
;
A
#
# COMPACT_ATOMS: atom_id res chain seq x y z
N MET A 1 2.38 15.74 -10.29
CA MET A 1 3.14 14.59 -9.76
C MET A 1 2.21 13.88 -8.80
N SER A 2 1.89 12.61 -9.04
CA SER A 2 0.94 11.85 -8.21
C SER A 2 1.54 11.46 -6.85
N LEU A 3 0.73 11.00 -5.89
CA LEU A 3 1.27 10.45 -4.62
C LEU A 3 2.05 9.17 -4.89
N LEU A 4 1.57 8.34 -5.83
CA LEU A 4 2.27 7.15 -6.30
C LEU A 4 3.69 7.48 -6.78
N ASP A 5 3.85 8.51 -7.63
CA ASP A 5 5.17 8.93 -8.13
C ASP A 5 6.11 9.36 -7.00
N GLN A 6 5.57 9.97 -5.94
CA GLN A 6 6.34 10.47 -4.80
C GLN A 6 6.77 9.37 -3.84
N LEU A 7 5.96 8.32 -3.69
CA LEU A 7 6.21 7.19 -2.79
C LEU A 7 6.99 6.05 -3.45
N THR A 8 7.11 6.06 -4.78
CA THR A 8 7.89 5.06 -5.53
C THR A 8 9.39 5.33 -5.36
N ILE A 9 10.16 4.29 -5.04
CA ILE A 9 11.61 4.34 -4.86
C ILE A 9 12.28 4.22 -6.23
N ASN A 10 12.78 5.35 -6.75
CA ASN A 10 13.33 5.43 -8.10
C ASN A 10 14.78 4.92 -8.25
N ASN A 11 15.49 4.68 -7.15
CA ASN A 11 16.92 4.33 -7.14
C ASN A 11 17.21 2.93 -6.54
N LEU A 12 16.25 2.01 -6.59
CA LEU A 12 16.40 0.63 -6.08
C LEU A 12 17.66 -0.08 -6.61
N SER A 13 18.01 0.13 -7.88
CA SER A 13 19.18 -0.50 -8.51
C SER A 13 20.52 -0.16 -7.83
N SER A 14 20.60 0.99 -7.16
CA SER A 14 21.80 1.45 -6.45
C SER A 14 21.93 0.93 -5.01
N LEU A 15 20.87 0.34 -4.44
CA LEU A 15 20.86 -0.12 -3.05
C LEU A 15 21.56 -1.47 -2.92
N ASP A 16 22.17 -1.79 -1.78
CA ASP A 16 22.75 -3.12 -1.56
C ASP A 16 21.68 -4.22 -1.40
N GLY A 17 22.10 -5.49 -1.41
CA GLY A 17 21.16 -6.62 -1.32
C GLY A 17 20.38 -6.67 0.01
N GLY A 18 20.99 -6.23 1.11
CA GLY A 18 20.33 -6.18 2.42
C GLY A 18 19.20 -5.15 2.43
N ALA A 19 19.46 -3.96 1.89
CA ALA A 19 18.47 -2.90 1.74
C ALA A 19 17.30 -3.32 0.84
N LEU A 20 17.58 -4.00 -0.28
CA LEU A 20 16.53 -4.52 -1.16
C LEU A 20 15.65 -5.57 -0.48
N MET A 21 16.25 -6.51 0.27
CA MET A 21 15.49 -7.51 1.03
C MET A 21 14.61 -6.85 2.11
N ALA A 22 15.15 -5.86 2.81
CA ALA A 22 14.39 -5.12 3.81
C ALA A 22 13.20 -4.37 3.19
N ILE A 23 13.39 -3.73 2.03
CA ILE A 23 12.31 -3.05 1.30
C ILE A 23 11.23 -4.03 0.86
N SER A 24 11.61 -5.15 0.24
CA SER A 24 10.66 -6.18 -0.18
C SER A 24 9.81 -6.67 0.99
N ALA A 25 10.45 -7.14 2.06
CA ALA A 25 9.74 -7.69 3.22
C ALA A 25 8.82 -6.66 3.88
N THR A 26 9.35 -5.47 4.20
CA THR A 26 8.59 -4.46 4.97
C THR A 26 7.45 -3.83 4.17
N GLN A 27 7.63 -3.63 2.87
CA GLN A 27 6.57 -3.03 2.04
C GLN A 27 5.50 -4.04 1.65
N SER A 28 5.84 -5.32 1.47
CA SER A 28 4.85 -6.39 1.34
C SER A 28 4.01 -6.51 2.61
N GLU A 29 4.65 -6.59 3.79
CA GLU A 29 3.95 -6.69 5.08
C GLU A 29 3.02 -5.48 5.33
N ALA A 30 3.51 -4.27 5.05
CA ALA A 30 2.69 -3.06 5.19
C ALA A 30 1.49 -3.05 4.23
N SER A 31 1.66 -3.56 3.00
CA SER A 31 0.59 -3.70 2.02
C SER A 31 -0.50 -4.65 2.51
N ASP A 32 -0.10 -5.83 3.02
CA ASP A 32 -1.03 -6.82 3.55
C ASP A 32 -1.82 -6.27 4.74
N ALA A 33 -1.14 -5.61 5.69
CA ALA A 33 -1.79 -4.98 6.84
C ALA A 33 -2.80 -3.88 6.43
N LEU A 34 -2.48 -3.10 5.40
CA LEU A 34 -3.40 -2.08 4.87
C LEU A 34 -4.60 -2.72 4.15
N LEU A 35 -4.42 -3.83 3.42
CA LEU A 35 -5.53 -4.56 2.79
C LEU A 35 -6.50 -5.12 3.84
N ASP A 36 -5.97 -5.71 4.92
CA ASP A 36 -6.79 -6.19 6.04
C ASP A 36 -7.59 -5.05 6.68
N GLY A 37 -6.94 -3.90 6.90
CA GLY A 37 -7.58 -2.69 7.40
C GLY A 37 -8.71 -2.20 6.49
N ILE A 38 -8.48 -2.15 5.18
CA ILE A 38 -9.48 -1.75 4.17
C ILE A 38 -10.70 -2.68 4.23
N SER A 39 -10.49 -3.99 4.36
CA SER A 39 -11.57 -4.99 4.46
C SER A 39 -12.48 -4.70 5.66
N VAL A 40 -11.89 -4.48 6.84
CA VAL A 40 -12.63 -4.14 8.06
C VAL A 40 -13.36 -2.80 7.92
N MET A 41 -12.69 -1.77 7.36
CA MET A 41 -13.31 -0.46 7.11
C MET A 41 -14.50 -0.55 6.16
N GLY A 42 -14.41 -1.37 5.10
CA GLY A 42 -15.51 -1.61 4.17
C GLY A 42 -16.73 -2.24 4.84
N ASN A 43 -16.51 -3.23 5.71
CA ASN A 43 -17.59 -3.83 6.50
C ASN A 43 -18.24 -2.82 7.46
N LEU A 44 -17.44 -2.03 8.18
CA LEU A 44 -17.96 -0.99 9.08
C LEU A 44 -18.75 0.09 8.31
N ALA A 45 -18.25 0.52 7.16
CA ALA A 45 -18.92 1.49 6.30
C ALA A 45 -20.28 0.98 5.83
N TYR A 46 -20.38 -0.30 5.47
CA TYR A 46 -21.63 -0.93 5.07
C TYR A 46 -22.67 -0.89 6.20
N TRP A 47 -22.29 -1.27 7.43
CA TRP A 47 -23.22 -1.24 8.56
C TRP A 47 -23.60 0.18 8.96
N ALA A 48 -22.64 1.10 8.99
CA ALA A 48 -22.87 2.51 9.29
C ALA A 48 -23.86 3.16 8.31
N ALA A 49 -23.73 2.89 7.01
CA ALA A 49 -24.63 3.42 5.98
C ALA A 49 -26.07 2.94 6.11
N ASN A 50 -26.28 1.76 6.68
CA ASN A 50 -27.59 1.15 6.87
C ASN A 50 -28.21 1.46 8.24
N ASN A 51 -27.53 2.20 9.12
CA ASN A 51 -28.04 2.55 10.44
C ASN A 51 -28.82 3.88 10.37
N PRO A 52 -30.17 3.87 10.52
CA PRO A 52 -30.97 5.09 10.47
C PRO A 52 -30.73 6.03 11.66
N GLU A 53 -30.17 5.53 12.76
CA GLU A 53 -29.84 6.35 13.94
C GLU A 53 -28.48 7.04 13.82
N TYR A 54 -27.70 6.72 12.77
CA TYR A 54 -26.40 7.34 12.57
C TYR A 54 -26.48 8.58 11.67
N SER A 55 -26.81 9.72 12.28
CA SER A 55 -26.99 11.00 11.58
C SER A 55 -25.77 11.51 10.81
N GLU A 56 -24.56 11.17 11.27
CA GLU A 56 -23.28 11.62 10.73
C GLU A 56 -22.75 10.72 9.61
N ALA A 57 -23.41 9.58 9.34
CA ALA A 57 -22.97 8.56 8.40
C ALA A 57 -22.54 9.14 7.05
N LYS A 58 -23.31 10.05 6.48
CA LYS A 58 -23.00 10.67 5.18
C LYS A 58 -21.64 11.39 5.17
N ASN A 59 -21.36 12.19 6.19
CA ASN A 59 -20.12 12.96 6.29
C ASN A 59 -18.92 12.05 6.56
N ASP A 60 -19.09 11.06 7.43
CA ASP A 60 -18.01 10.16 7.81
C ASP A 60 -17.69 9.15 6.70
N LEU A 61 -18.70 8.66 5.97
CA LEU A 61 -18.48 7.85 4.76
C LEU A 61 -17.77 8.63 3.66
N GLN A 62 -18.00 9.95 3.53
CA GLN A 62 -17.27 10.78 2.58
C GLN A 62 -15.78 10.89 2.96
N LYS A 63 -15.49 11.17 4.24
CA LYS A 63 -14.10 11.23 4.74
C LYS A 63 -13.41 9.87 4.61
N LEU A 64 -14.12 8.79 4.93
CA LEU A 64 -13.62 7.43 4.77
C LEU A 64 -13.32 7.11 3.30
N GLY A 65 -14.21 7.48 2.38
CA GLY A 65 -14.00 7.32 0.94
C GLY A 65 -12.75 8.06 0.44
N TYR A 66 -12.53 9.29 0.91
CA TYR A 66 -11.30 10.02 0.61
C TYR A 66 -10.07 9.33 1.18
N SER A 67 -10.12 8.88 2.43
CA SER A 67 -9.02 8.11 3.05
C SER A 67 -8.70 6.86 2.24
N LEU A 68 -9.71 6.08 1.82
CA LEU A 68 -9.53 4.87 1.02
C LEU A 68 -8.89 5.16 -0.35
N MET A 69 -9.24 6.29 -0.98
CA MET A 69 -8.62 6.71 -2.23
C MET A 69 -7.11 6.97 -2.05
N VAL A 70 -6.71 7.66 -0.98
CA VAL A 70 -5.30 7.92 -0.67
C VAL A 70 -4.58 6.63 -0.30
N THR A 71 -5.18 5.78 0.54
CA THR A 71 -4.62 4.47 0.93
C THR A 71 -4.39 3.59 -0.29
N ALA A 72 -5.28 3.62 -1.30
CA ALA A 72 -5.09 2.85 -2.53
C ALA A 72 -3.85 3.30 -3.33
N GLU A 73 -3.50 4.59 -3.34
CA GLU A 73 -2.26 5.06 -3.96
C GLU A 73 -1.02 4.65 -3.16
N ILE A 74 -1.09 4.69 -1.83
CA ILE A 74 -0.02 4.19 -0.95
C ILE A 74 0.22 2.69 -1.19
N LEU A 75 -0.85 1.89 -1.20
CA LEU A 75 -0.77 0.45 -1.43
C LEU A 75 -0.10 0.11 -2.76
N LYS A 76 -0.45 0.84 -3.83
CA LYS A 76 0.18 0.69 -5.15
C LYS A 76 1.68 0.96 -5.08
N ALA A 77 2.09 2.01 -4.37
CA ALA A 77 3.50 2.36 -4.23
C ALA A 77 4.27 1.27 -3.46
N LEU A 78 3.71 0.79 -2.35
CA LEU A 78 4.31 -0.28 -1.54
C LEU A 78 4.51 -1.56 -2.34
N ASN A 79 3.46 -2.01 -3.04
CA ASN A 79 3.53 -3.19 -3.89
C ASN A 79 4.52 -3.05 -5.04
N LEU A 80 4.55 -1.88 -5.71
CA LEU A 80 5.48 -1.61 -6.79
C LEU A 80 6.94 -1.66 -6.31
N ASN A 81 7.22 -0.98 -5.20
CA ASN A 81 8.55 -0.96 -4.60
C ASN A 81 9.01 -2.35 -4.17
N SER A 82 8.15 -3.13 -3.51
CA SER A 82 8.44 -4.51 -3.11
C SER A 82 8.77 -5.37 -4.32
N THR A 83 7.93 -5.34 -5.35
CA THR A 83 8.11 -6.10 -6.59
C THR A 83 9.40 -5.72 -7.31
N CYS A 84 9.69 -4.42 -7.40
CA CYS A 84 10.92 -3.93 -8.02
C CYS A 84 12.16 -4.34 -7.21
N ALA A 85 12.09 -4.38 -5.89
CA ALA A 85 13.18 -4.84 -5.04
C ALA A 85 13.46 -6.33 -5.25
N ASP A 86 12.41 -7.17 -5.30
CA ASP A 86 12.54 -8.59 -5.61
C ASP A 86 13.16 -8.83 -6.98
N ASN A 87 12.69 -8.09 -8.00
CA ASN A 87 13.26 -8.17 -9.35
C ASN A 87 14.75 -7.79 -9.36
N ALA A 88 15.14 -6.75 -8.62
CA ALA A 88 16.54 -6.34 -8.52
C ALA A 88 17.42 -7.40 -7.84
N LEU A 89 16.91 -8.06 -6.79
CA LEU A 89 17.58 -9.18 -6.13
C LEU A 89 17.75 -10.37 -7.08
N MET A 90 16.70 -10.74 -7.83
CA MET A 90 16.75 -11.82 -8.80
C MET A 90 17.77 -11.57 -9.91
N LEU A 91 17.83 -10.35 -10.44
CA LEU A 91 18.82 -9.98 -11.46
C LEU A 91 20.24 -10.15 -10.93
N ARG A 92 20.52 -9.71 -9.70
CA ARG A 92 21.84 -9.87 -9.07
C ARG A 92 22.22 -11.34 -8.91
N ALA A 93 21.32 -12.15 -8.37
CA ALA A 93 21.55 -13.59 -8.20
C ALA A 93 21.83 -14.32 -9.52
N ASN A 94 21.32 -13.81 -10.65
CA ASN A 94 21.60 -14.35 -11.98
C ASN A 94 22.94 -13.86 -12.57
N HIS A 95 23.45 -12.71 -12.16
CA HIS A 95 24.76 -12.19 -12.59
C HIS A 95 25.94 -12.78 -11.79
N GLU A 96 25.67 -13.31 -10.60
CA GLU A 96 26.67 -13.97 -9.73
C GLU A 96 26.84 -15.48 -10.00
N LYS A 97 26.04 -16.05 -10.92
CA LYS A 97 26.12 -17.45 -11.38
C LYS A 97 26.92 -17.57 -12.68
#